data_AF-A0A9P6ITW1-F1
#
_entry.id   AF-A0A9P6ITW1-F1
#
_cell.length_a   1.000
_cell.length_b   1.000
_cell.length_c   1.000
_cell.angle_alpha   90.00
_cell.angle_beta   90.00
_cell.angle_gamma   90.00
#
_symmetry.space_group_name_H-M   'P 1'
#
loop_
_entity.id
_entity.type
_entity.pdbx_description
1 polymer ?
#
loop_
_entity_poly.entity_id
_entity_poly.type
_entity_poly.pdbx_seq_one_letter_code
_entity_poly.pdbx_strand_id
1 'polypeptide(L)'
;MTPEEVERYRACFEDEFSNFKIVLSKDRKDMLVPFSGEGGAQAILDAVTLANALYDVPSTSVPDLMAAFKSYYDDRYPIALDAIEFSKSLAGVFNCQGWVGDLIRKIALGNTPAFVMRKLDDKLNDKRPQAIFLDFAPVPGLVKPRAQVRSKRQRGEGPLASMTGLQNLASVPETL
;
A
#
# COMPACT_ATOMS: atom_id res chain seq x y z
N MET A 1 -32.28 1.24 -9.01
CA MET A 1 -31.15 1.06 -9.93
C MET A 1 -31.67 0.37 -11.15
N THR A 2 -31.59 1.00 -12.31
CA THR A 2 -32.08 0.41 -13.56
C THR A 2 -31.05 -0.59 -14.10
N PRO A 3 -31.45 -1.57 -14.93
CA PRO A 3 -30.52 -2.50 -15.57
C PRO A 3 -29.40 -1.79 -16.37
N GLU A 4 -29.71 -0.66 -17.00
CA GLU A 4 -28.73 0.15 -17.74
C GLU A 4 -27.67 0.77 -16.84
N GLU A 5 -28.06 1.24 -15.64
CA GLU A 5 -27.10 1.78 -14.67
C GLU A 5 -26.13 0.68 -14.24
N VAL A 6 -26.64 -0.52 -13.92
CA VAL A 6 -25.81 -1.66 -13.51
C VAL A 6 -24.81 -2.03 -14.59
N GLU A 7 -25.21 -2.08 -15.87
CA GLU A 7 -24.30 -2.40 -16.98
C GLU A 7 -23.24 -1.31 -17.19
N ARG A 8 -23.62 -0.03 -17.01
CA ARG A 8 -22.68 1.09 -17.05
C ARG A 8 -21.65 1.02 -15.92
N TYR A 9 -22.09 0.70 -14.70
CA TYR A 9 -21.19 0.49 -13.58
C TYR A 9 -20.30 -0.72 -13.78
N ARG A 10 -20.82 -1.80 -14.37
CA ARG A 10 -20.05 -2.99 -14.71
C ARG A 10 -18.96 -2.67 -15.72
N ALA A 11 -19.25 -1.95 -16.80
CA ALA A 11 -18.25 -1.56 -17.79
C ALA A 11 -17.18 -0.63 -17.18
N CYS A 12 -17.60 0.35 -16.36
CA CYS A 12 -16.67 1.23 -15.66
C CYS A 12 -15.80 0.45 -14.66
N PHE A 13 -16.39 -0.51 -13.94
CA PHE A 13 -15.69 -1.40 -13.03
C PHE A 13 -14.76 -2.33 -13.80
N GLU A 14 -15.14 -2.89 -14.94
CA GLU A 14 -14.26 -3.75 -15.73
C GLU A 14 -13.08 -2.96 -16.32
N ASP A 15 -13.27 -1.71 -16.73
CA ASP A 15 -12.17 -0.81 -17.14
C ASP A 15 -11.27 -0.42 -15.95
N GLU A 16 -11.83 0.01 -14.83
CA GLU A 16 -11.05 0.36 -13.63
C GLU A 16 -10.38 -0.86 -12.98
N PHE A 17 -11.03 -2.02 -13.00
CA PHE A 17 -10.53 -3.27 -12.44
C PHE A 17 -9.57 -3.99 -13.37
N SER A 18 -9.71 -3.82 -14.69
CA SER A 18 -8.64 -4.19 -15.64
C SER A 18 -7.42 -3.30 -15.43
N ASN A 19 -7.62 -2.03 -15.09
CA ASN A 19 -6.55 -1.15 -14.62
C ASN A 19 -6.00 -1.57 -13.24
N PHE A 20 -6.84 -2.14 -12.38
CA PHE A 20 -6.41 -2.68 -11.09
C PHE A 20 -5.60 -3.98 -11.23
N LYS A 21 -5.98 -4.84 -12.18
CA LYS A 21 -5.20 -6.01 -12.61
C LYS A 21 -3.81 -5.62 -13.09
N ILE A 22 -3.56 -4.37 -13.48
CA ILE A 22 -2.21 -3.87 -13.81
C ILE A 22 -1.27 -3.99 -12.61
N VAL A 23 -1.79 -3.79 -11.40
CA VAL A 23 -0.97 -3.78 -10.18
C VAL A 23 -0.73 -5.20 -9.66
N LEU A 24 -1.67 -6.13 -9.88
CA LEU A 24 -1.58 -7.51 -9.37
C LEU A 24 -1.16 -8.56 -10.41
N SER A 25 -1.27 -8.29 -11.71
CA SER A 25 -1.06 -9.27 -12.77
C SER A 25 0.28 -9.06 -13.48
N LYS A 26 1.16 -10.04 -13.29
CA LYS A 26 2.55 -10.19 -13.75
C LYS A 26 2.84 -10.08 -15.26
N ASP A 27 1.86 -9.74 -16.11
CA ASP A 27 1.95 -9.92 -17.58
C ASP A 27 1.81 -8.63 -18.41
N ARG A 28 1.89 -7.45 -17.81
CA ARG A 28 1.93 -6.17 -18.55
C ARG A 28 3.38 -5.74 -18.79
N LYS A 29 3.64 -5.14 -19.95
CA LYS A 29 4.95 -4.59 -20.38
C LYS A 29 5.51 -3.49 -19.45
N ASP A 30 4.72 -3.01 -18.50
CA ASP A 30 5.07 -1.99 -17.52
C ASP A 30 5.44 -2.55 -16.14
N MET A 31 5.71 -3.85 -16.05
CA MET A 31 5.93 -4.55 -14.80
C MET A 31 7.07 -3.92 -13.97
N LEU A 32 6.82 -3.78 -12.67
CA LEU A 32 7.85 -3.45 -11.68
C LEU A 32 9.02 -4.43 -11.84
N VAL A 33 10.22 -3.88 -11.89
CA VAL A 33 11.43 -4.69 -12.00
C VAL A 33 11.56 -5.50 -10.70
N PRO A 34 11.62 -6.84 -10.77
CA PRO A 34 11.50 -7.71 -9.60
C PRO A 34 12.64 -7.52 -8.59
N PHE A 35 13.73 -6.86 -9.00
CA PHE A 35 14.90 -6.60 -8.20
C PHE A 35 14.61 -5.76 -6.93
N SER A 36 13.60 -4.89 -6.95
CA SER A 36 13.32 -4.03 -5.79
C SER A 36 12.46 -4.70 -4.71
N GLY A 37 11.84 -5.86 -4.98
CA GLY A 37 10.89 -6.49 -4.05
C GLY A 37 9.60 -5.70 -3.81
N GLU A 38 9.45 -4.52 -4.43
CA GLU A 38 8.34 -3.59 -4.22
C GLU A 38 6.99 -4.19 -4.62
N GLY A 39 6.93 -5.04 -5.64
CA GLY A 39 5.67 -5.61 -6.11
C GLY A 39 4.90 -6.36 -5.01
N GLY A 40 5.61 -7.13 -4.18
CA GLY A 40 4.99 -7.84 -3.05
C GLY A 40 4.54 -6.90 -1.94
N ALA A 41 5.38 -5.92 -1.58
CA ALA A 41 5.04 -4.93 -0.57
C ALA A 41 3.83 -4.10 -0.98
N GLN A 42 3.81 -3.56 -2.21
CA GLN A 42 2.69 -2.78 -2.74
C GLN A 42 1.39 -3.59 -2.77
N ALA A 43 1.44 -4.87 -3.18
CA ALA A 43 0.25 -5.73 -3.18
C ALA A 43 -0.34 -5.93 -1.78
N ILE A 44 0.50 -6.06 -0.74
CA ILE A 44 0.04 -6.14 0.66
C ILE A 44 -0.59 -4.82 1.09
N LEU A 45 0.06 -3.69 0.80
CA LEU A 45 -0.47 -2.35 1.16
C LEU A 45 -1.79 -2.06 0.44
N ASP A 46 -1.93 -2.49 -0.81
CA ASP A 46 -3.16 -2.44 -1.59
C ASP A 46 -4.27 -3.25 -0.93
N ALA A 47 -3.99 -4.50 -0.57
CA ALA A 47 -4.96 -5.36 0.12
C ALA A 47 -5.45 -4.73 1.43
N VAL A 48 -4.55 -4.15 2.24
CA VAL A 48 -4.92 -3.47 3.48
C VAL A 48 -5.75 -2.22 3.22
N THR A 49 -5.38 -1.41 2.22
CA THR A 49 -6.11 -0.18 1.91
C THR A 49 -7.51 -0.49 1.37
N LEU A 50 -7.63 -1.52 0.55
CA LEU A 50 -8.91 -1.99 0.04
C LEU A 50 -9.78 -2.54 1.18
N ALA A 51 -9.20 -3.34 2.08
CA ALA A 51 -9.92 -3.83 3.26
C ALA A 51 -10.42 -2.68 4.13
N ASN A 52 -9.62 -1.64 4.32
CA ASN A 52 -10.02 -0.43 5.04
C ASN A 52 -11.20 0.30 4.36
N ALA A 53 -11.12 0.48 3.04
CA ALA A 53 -12.18 1.11 2.26
C ALA A 53 -13.49 0.32 2.35
N LEU A 54 -13.42 -1.02 2.27
CA LEU A 54 -14.56 -1.92 2.36
C LEU A 54 -15.17 -1.99 3.77
N TYR A 55 -14.35 -1.90 4.82
CA TYR A 55 -14.81 -2.00 6.20
C TYR A 55 -15.79 -0.89 6.59
N ASP A 56 -15.58 0.33 6.09
CA ASP A 56 -16.42 1.49 6.39
C ASP A 56 -17.64 1.63 5.47
N VAL A 57 -17.85 0.71 4.52
CA VAL A 57 -18.99 0.72 3.59
C VAL A 57 -20.30 0.52 4.38
N PRO A 58 -21.33 1.39 4.23
CA PRO A 58 -22.55 1.29 5.03
C PRO A 58 -23.45 0.11 4.61
N SER A 59 -23.46 -0.27 3.33
CA SER A 59 -24.29 -1.35 2.80
C SER A 59 -23.61 -2.08 1.64
N THR A 60 -24.05 -3.29 1.31
CA THR A 60 -23.55 -4.03 0.13
C THR A 60 -24.16 -3.54 -1.18
N SER A 61 -24.69 -2.31 -1.21
CA SER A 61 -25.23 -1.72 -2.43
C SER A 61 -24.11 -1.44 -3.43
N VAL A 62 -24.38 -1.62 -4.72
CA VAL A 62 -23.42 -1.32 -5.79
C VAL A 62 -22.87 0.11 -5.70
N PRO A 63 -23.70 1.16 -5.47
CA PRO A 63 -23.20 2.52 -5.33
C PRO A 63 -22.19 2.70 -4.19
N ASP A 64 -22.45 2.09 -3.03
CA ASP A 64 -21.56 2.21 -1.86
C ASP A 64 -20.23 1.47 -2.08
N LEU A 65 -20.27 0.30 -2.71
CA LEU A 65 -19.08 -0.44 -3.08
C LEU A 65 -18.24 0.34 -4.10
N MET A 66 -18.87 0.93 -5.12
CA MET A 66 -18.19 1.76 -6.12
C MET A 66 -17.53 2.99 -5.47
N ALA A 67 -18.20 3.63 -4.51
CA ALA A 67 -17.61 4.74 -3.77
C ALA A 67 -16.36 4.31 -2.99
N ALA A 68 -16.37 3.12 -2.38
CA ALA A 68 -15.20 2.58 -1.68
C ALA A 68 -14.05 2.22 -2.64
N PHE A 69 -14.33 1.59 -3.77
CA PHE A 69 -13.32 1.31 -4.80
C PHE A 69 -12.72 2.58 -5.37
N LYS A 70 -13.53 3.61 -5.61
CA LYS A 70 -13.04 4.92 -6.05
C LYS A 70 -12.12 5.55 -5.01
N SER A 71 -12.50 5.55 -3.73
CA SER A 71 -11.65 6.06 -2.64
C SER A 71 -10.32 5.30 -2.58
N TYR A 72 -10.36 3.97 -2.70
CA TYR A 72 -9.18 3.14 -2.76
C TYR A 72 -8.27 3.50 -3.94
N TYR A 73 -8.85 3.67 -5.13
CA TYR A 73 -8.12 4.00 -6.35
C TYR A 73 -7.46 5.38 -6.24
N ASP A 74 -8.22 6.40 -5.81
CA ASP A 74 -7.72 7.77 -5.63
C ASP A 74 -6.51 7.81 -4.66
N ASP A 75 -6.53 6.96 -3.63
CA ASP A 75 -5.45 6.87 -2.63
C ASP A 75 -4.22 6.10 -3.15
N ARG A 76 -4.42 4.98 -3.86
CA ARG A 76 -3.34 4.02 -4.19
C ARG A 76 -2.76 4.18 -5.59
N TYR A 77 -3.56 4.59 -6.57
CA TYR A 77 -3.11 4.79 -7.95
C TYR A 77 -1.86 5.68 -8.08
N PRO A 78 -1.80 6.89 -7.47
CA PRO A 78 -0.59 7.72 -7.60
C PRO A 78 0.64 7.07 -6.96
N ILE A 79 0.48 6.33 -5.86
CA ILE A 79 1.59 5.65 -5.19
C ILE A 79 2.12 4.50 -6.05
N ALA A 80 1.22 3.74 -6.68
CA ALA A 80 1.58 2.68 -7.60
C ALA A 80 2.31 3.23 -8.84
N LEU A 81 1.87 4.36 -9.39
CA LEU A 81 2.57 5.04 -10.48
C LEU A 81 3.97 5.49 -10.08
N ASP A 82 4.12 6.15 -8.93
CA ASP A 82 5.42 6.57 -8.40
C ASP A 82 6.38 5.36 -8.25
N ALA A 83 5.87 4.22 -7.77
CA ALA A 83 6.64 2.99 -7.63
C ALA A 83 7.07 2.41 -8.99
N ILE A 84 6.18 2.45 -10.00
CA ILE A 84 6.48 2.02 -11.37
C ILE A 84 7.57 2.90 -11.99
N GLU A 85 7.43 4.21 -11.89
CA GLU A 85 8.41 5.17 -12.41
C GLU A 85 9.76 4.99 -11.72
N PHE A 86 9.78 4.92 -10.39
CA PHE A 86 10.99 4.67 -9.61
C PHE A 86 11.67 3.36 -10.02
N SER A 87 10.90 2.28 -10.17
CA SER A 87 11.44 0.99 -10.61
C SER A 87 12.01 1.04 -12.02
N LYS A 88 11.34 1.73 -12.96
CA LYS A 88 11.85 1.94 -14.33
C LYS A 88 13.15 2.74 -14.33
N SER A 89 13.23 3.83 -13.56
CA SER A 89 14.46 4.62 -13.41
C SER A 89 15.60 3.78 -12.83
N LEU A 90 15.32 3.03 -11.77
CA LEU A 90 16.30 2.18 -11.11
C LEU A 90 16.81 1.07 -12.05
N ALA A 91 15.92 0.47 -12.82
CA ALA A 91 16.28 -0.51 -13.84
C ALA A 91 17.14 0.09 -14.95
N GLY A 92 16.84 1.32 -15.38
CA GLY A 92 17.69 2.05 -16.33
C GLY A 92 19.12 2.24 -15.81
N VAL A 93 19.28 2.54 -14.51
CA VAL A 93 20.60 2.65 -13.86
C VAL A 93 21.30 1.29 -13.81
N PHE A 94 20.60 0.22 -13.42
CA PHE A 94 21.20 -1.11 -13.33
C PHE A 94 21.58 -1.70 -14.69
N ASN A 95 20.74 -1.49 -15.70
CA ASN A 95 20.94 -1.97 -17.06
C ASN A 95 21.86 -1.09 -17.90
N CYS A 96 22.31 0.06 -17.37
CA CYS A 96 23.30 0.88 -18.03
C CYS A 96 24.63 0.11 -18.13
N GLN A 97 25.05 -0.17 -19.36
CA GLN A 97 26.31 -0.86 -19.67
C GLN A 97 27.42 0.15 -20.00
N GLY A 98 28.67 -0.25 -19.75
CA GLY A 98 29.86 0.55 -20.03
C GLY A 98 30.42 1.26 -18.79
N TRP A 99 31.53 1.96 -19.00
CA TRP A 99 32.34 2.53 -17.92
C TRP A 99 31.57 3.55 -17.04
N VAL A 100 30.62 4.29 -17.63
CA VAL A 100 29.75 5.23 -16.90
C VAL A 100 28.80 4.47 -15.97
N GLY A 101 28.17 3.41 -16.47
CA GLY A 101 27.28 2.55 -15.67
C GLY A 101 28.03 1.89 -14.51
N ASP A 102 29.25 1.43 -14.76
CA ASP A 102 30.11 0.85 -13.71
C ASP A 102 30.54 1.88 -12.66
N LEU A 103 30.81 3.12 -13.06
CA LEU A 103 31.11 4.21 -12.13
C LEU A 103 29.88 4.53 -11.26
N ILE A 104 28.71 4.69 -11.86
CA ILE A 104 27.45 4.95 -11.13
C ILE A 104 27.17 3.81 -10.16
N ARG A 105 27.30 2.55 -10.60
CA ARG A 105 27.09 1.38 -9.74
C ARG A 105 28.10 1.31 -8.60
N LYS A 106 29.38 1.62 -8.83
CA LYS A 106 30.40 1.70 -7.76
C LYS A 106 30.10 2.79 -6.75
N ILE A 107 29.67 3.97 -7.21
CA ILE A 107 29.32 5.08 -6.31
C ILE A 107 28.04 4.74 -5.53
N ALA A 108 26.99 4.29 -6.22
CA ALA A 108 25.68 4.01 -5.63
C ALA A 108 25.68 2.77 -4.72
N LEU A 109 26.38 1.69 -5.08
CA LEU A 109 26.42 0.48 -4.24
C LEU A 109 27.56 0.49 -3.22
N GLY A 110 28.69 1.11 -3.54
CA GLY A 110 29.88 1.07 -2.67
C GLY A 110 29.92 2.16 -1.62
N ASN A 111 29.36 3.34 -1.90
CA ASN A 111 29.56 4.53 -1.07
C ASN A 111 28.26 5.21 -0.61
N THR A 112 27.08 4.61 -0.82
CA THR A 112 25.85 5.22 -0.29
C THR A 112 25.89 5.20 1.23
N PRO A 113 25.92 6.37 1.90
CA PRO A 113 25.95 6.40 3.35
C PRO A 113 24.69 5.79 3.94
N ALA A 114 24.81 5.09 5.08
CA ALA A 114 23.68 4.42 5.71
C ALA A 114 22.48 5.36 6.02
N PHE A 115 22.73 6.64 6.30
CA PHE A 115 21.66 7.61 6.55
C PHE A 115 20.82 7.89 5.28
N VAL A 116 21.41 7.80 4.09
CA VAL A 116 20.69 7.99 2.81
C VAL A 116 19.77 6.81 2.57
N MET A 117 20.26 5.58 2.75
CA MET A 117 19.43 4.37 2.64
C MET A 117 18.27 4.41 3.63
N ARG A 118 18.53 4.76 4.90
CA ARG A 118 17.48 4.91 5.91
C ARG A 118 16.43 5.95 5.51
N LYS A 119 16.85 7.10 4.97
CA LYS A 119 15.92 8.14 4.52
C LYS A 119 15.08 7.70 3.31
N LEU A 120 15.66 6.91 2.41
CA LEU A 120 14.93 6.30 1.29
C LEU A 120 13.91 5.28 1.79
N ASP A 121 14.32 4.38 2.68
CA ASP A 121 13.43 3.41 3.30
C ASP A 121 12.30 4.11 4.05
N ASP A 122 12.61 5.11 4.87
CA ASP A 122 11.63 5.91 5.61
C ASP A 122 10.60 6.55 4.66
N LYS A 123 11.06 7.08 3.51
CA LYS A 123 10.18 7.70 2.51
C LYS A 123 9.29 6.67 1.82
N LEU A 124 9.82 5.50 1.45
CA LEU A 124 9.04 4.41 0.87
C LEU A 124 8.00 3.86 1.87
N ASN A 125 8.35 3.90 3.16
CA ASN A 125 7.56 3.35 4.25
C ASN A 125 6.67 4.38 4.97
N ASP A 126 6.66 5.64 4.54
CA ASP A 126 5.87 6.72 5.15
C ASP A 126 4.36 6.49 4.97
N LYS A 127 3.97 5.93 3.82
CA LYS A 127 2.58 5.65 3.42
C LYS A 127 2.21 4.17 3.62
N ARG A 128 2.42 3.63 4.82
CA ARG A 128 2.02 2.25 5.17
C ARG A 128 0.64 2.20 5.82
N PRO A 129 -0.44 1.91 5.06
CA PRO A 129 -1.77 1.62 5.62
C PRO A 129 -1.67 0.51 6.67
N GLN A 130 -2.33 0.71 7.82
CA GLN A 130 -2.64 -0.34 8.79
C GLN A 130 -4.13 -0.65 8.70
N ALA A 131 -4.52 -1.85 9.11
CA ALA A 131 -5.91 -2.23 9.16
C ALA A 131 -6.65 -1.37 10.21
N ILE A 132 -7.54 -0.47 9.77
CA ILE A 132 -8.23 0.50 10.65
C ILE A 132 -9.26 -0.12 11.60
N PHE A 133 -9.55 -1.41 11.38
CA PHE A 133 -10.43 -2.23 12.20
C PHE A 133 -9.67 -3.08 13.23
N LEU A 134 -8.34 -3.02 13.24
CA LEU A 134 -7.49 -3.62 14.27
C LEU A 134 -6.86 -2.52 15.12
N ASP A 135 -6.33 -2.90 16.28
CA ASP A 135 -5.51 -1.98 17.05
C ASP A 135 -4.19 -1.70 16.32
N PHE A 136 -3.83 -0.42 16.28
CA PHE A 136 -2.60 0.00 15.62
C PHE A 136 -1.38 -0.58 16.31
N ALA A 137 -0.53 -1.24 15.53
CA ALA A 137 0.70 -1.78 16.03
C ALA A 137 1.61 -0.63 16.48
N PRO A 138 2.33 -0.78 17.62
CA PRO A 138 3.32 0.19 17.99
C PRO A 138 4.37 0.26 16.89
N VAL A 139 4.64 1.47 16.38
CA VAL A 139 5.63 1.64 15.31
C VAL A 139 7.00 1.92 15.92
N PRO A 140 7.94 0.95 15.88
CA PRO A 140 9.32 1.22 16.26
C PRO A 140 9.99 2.12 15.23
N GLY A 141 11.00 2.89 15.66
CA GLY A 141 11.78 3.76 14.78
C GLY A 141 11.51 5.25 14.95
N LEU A 142 12.38 6.04 14.31
CA LEU A 142 12.38 7.51 14.38
C LEU A 142 11.29 8.13 13.50
N VAL A 143 11.02 7.53 12.34
CA VAL A 143 10.01 8.03 11.41
C VAL A 143 8.68 7.37 11.73
N LYS A 144 7.71 8.20 12.12
CA LYS A 144 6.34 7.77 12.37
C LYS A 144 5.59 7.80 11.04
N PRO A 145 4.91 6.70 10.66
CA PRO A 145 4.04 6.68 9.50
C PRO A 145 2.96 7.76 9.62
N ARG A 146 2.44 8.18 8.48
CA ARG A 146 1.31 9.12 8.44
C ARG A 146 0.17 8.63 9.33
N ALA A 147 -0.32 9.53 10.19
CA ALA A 147 -1.44 9.24 11.07
C ALA A 147 -2.67 8.80 10.26
N GLN A 148 -3.26 7.67 10.67
CA GLN A 148 -4.47 7.12 10.06
C GLN A 148 -5.67 7.37 10.96
N VAL A 149 -6.80 7.69 10.33
CA VAL A 149 -8.06 7.87 11.05
C VAL A 149 -8.67 6.49 11.27
N ARG A 150 -9.00 6.17 12.52
CA ARG A 150 -9.74 4.93 12.82
C ARG A 150 -11.11 4.94 12.15
N SER A 151 -11.59 3.73 11.84
CA SER A 151 -12.90 3.49 11.25
C SER A 151 -14.01 4.24 12.00
N LYS A 152 -15.03 4.70 11.25
CA LYS A 152 -16.23 5.29 11.84
C LYS A 152 -17.01 4.27 12.69
N ARG A 153 -17.01 3.01 12.29
CA ARG A 153 -17.67 1.91 13.02
C ARG A 153 -17.05 1.70 14.40
N GLN A 154 -15.71 1.64 14.47
CA GLN A 154 -15.01 1.55 15.75
C GLN A 154 -15.23 2.75 16.67
N ARG A 155 -15.47 3.95 16.11
CA ARG A 155 -15.78 5.14 16.93
C ARG A 155 -17.20 5.13 17.52
N GLY A 156 -18.13 4.41 16.89
CA GLY A 156 -19.49 4.21 17.40
C GLY A 156 -19.56 3.15 18.51
N GLU A 157 -18.59 2.23 18.54
CA GLU A 157 -18.36 1.31 19.65
C GLU A 157 -17.63 2.08 20.76
N GLY A 158 -18.38 2.53 21.77
CA GLY A 158 -17.82 3.30 22.89
C GLY A 158 -16.66 2.60 23.61
N PRO A 159 -15.93 3.32 24.49
CA PRO A 159 -14.66 2.89 25.13
C PRO A 159 -14.71 1.60 25.98
N LEU A 160 -15.85 0.91 26.07
CA LEU A 160 -16.00 -0.36 26.76
C LEU A 160 -15.38 -1.56 26.01
N ALA A 161 -15.18 -1.48 24.70
CA ALA A 161 -14.60 -2.59 23.92
C ALA A 161 -13.06 -2.62 23.93
N SER A 162 -12.38 -1.48 24.15
CA SER A 162 -10.91 -1.40 24.08
C SER A 162 -10.20 -1.80 25.38
N MET A 163 -10.92 -1.92 26.51
CA MET A 163 -10.32 -2.38 27.77
C MET A 163 -10.15 -3.91 27.86
N THR A 164 -10.90 -4.68 27.07
CA THR A 164 -10.87 -6.15 27.12
C THR A 164 -9.74 -6.75 26.28
N GLY A 165 -9.16 -6.00 25.33
CA GLY A 165 -8.10 -6.49 24.43
C GLY A 165 -6.66 -6.37 24.96
N LEU A 166 -6.40 -5.45 25.90
CA LEU A 166 -5.05 -5.19 26.41
C LEU A 166 -4.60 -6.11 27.55
N GLN A 167 -5.51 -6.88 28.16
CA GLN A 167 -5.14 -7.78 29.27
C GLN A 167 -4.51 -9.10 28.80
N ASN A 168 -4.61 -9.46 27.50
CA ASN A 168 -4.09 -10.73 26.98
C ASN A 168 -2.72 -10.65 26.28
N LEU A 169 -2.12 -9.45 26.14
CA LEU A 169 -0.79 -9.29 25.54
C LEU A 169 0.34 -9.13 26.57
N ALA A 170 0.01 -8.95 27.85
CA ALA A 170 1.00 -8.87 28.92
C ALA A 170 1.50 -10.24 29.41
N SER A 171 1.03 -11.35 28.83
CA SER A 171 1.36 -12.71 29.29
C SER A 171 2.10 -13.56 28.26
N VAL A 172 2.74 -12.97 27.24
CA VAL A 172 3.66 -13.73 26.39
C VAL A 172 5.04 -13.72 27.08
N PRO A 173 5.48 -14.82 27.70
CA PRO A 173 6.81 -14.87 28.28
C PRO A 173 7.84 -14.78 27.15
N GLU A 174 8.78 -13.84 27.28
CA GLU A 174 10.00 -13.81 26.50
C GLU A 174 10.83 -15.07 26.84
N THR A 175 10.66 -16.14 26.07
CA THR A 175 11.60 -17.26 26.07
C THR A 175 12.43 -17.22 24.80
N LEU A 176 13.66 -16.71 24.99
CA LEU A 176 14.95 -16.94 24.31
C LEU A 176 14.96 -17.56 22.90
#